data_AF-A0A384HVE4-F1
#
_entry.id   AF-A0A384HVE4-F1
#
_cell.length_a   1.000
_cell.length_b   1.000
_cell.length_c   1.000
_cell.angle_alpha   90.00
_cell.angle_beta   90.00
_cell.angle_gamma   90.00
#
_symmetry.space_group_name_H-M   'P 1'
#
loop_
_entity.id
_entity.type
_entity.pdbx_description
1 polymer ?
#
loop_
_entity_poly.entity_id
_entity_poly.type
_entity_poly.pdbx_seq_one_letter_code
_entity_poly.pdbx_strand_id
1 'polypeptide(L)'
;MQLSLLAYMAEVEHALILERTMGGRRQKIAAGGWPLGEPPFGLTLAEDGEPILNPVEVKQVEAFADYVLDSPESVTREEAARHLNSKGYLSRQGRPWEGGNLVRRIRASLKGYVEFNFDGENEDGEEIATTFRIDVPKALPDDRSEAVLAWLERTSRLRSAAVSQYMLTNRLISVCGAHRTGTFVSEGRSKNTAGRYYRCMAGKPGVPLDERHEDCWELPADALEGAVWSEIEGLLNSKSKLQELVEGRLGSIPDRAASYRRRIAELDMQIERMRTARKKKIALLLACVDDADQEDAVLVEELQTELKAQEAELVVERGRVTEWLEEAEAREEVASSLLTAVWDIGTERDFTLTQKLDLLDLLDIRVHITDKGVPRHKGLADPITEWHRETGTSVPAGLTGEMWDRVKGILSGTRQWTDVRGAFDVMLEKLRTGKPWNEYSGSERIGGRGYATLYRRVRHWHSSGEYQAALEALQGFEAVPVPPSYQLPHMLVTSAVDPEFTASGVRTERPIIASIQVNA
;
A
#
# COMPACT_ATOMS: atom_id res chain seq x y z
N MET A 1 -25.02 -1.18 49.85
CA MET A 1 -25.61 0.17 49.79
C MET A 1 -24.58 1.29 49.97
N GLN A 2 -23.73 1.30 51.00
CA GLN A 2 -22.69 2.36 51.13
C GLN A 2 -21.61 2.31 50.03
N LEU A 3 -21.11 1.11 49.67
CA LEU A 3 -20.12 0.94 48.59
C LEU A 3 -20.67 1.33 47.20
N SER A 4 -21.94 1.03 46.92
CA SER A 4 -22.60 1.39 45.66
C SER A 4 -22.85 2.89 45.54
N LEU A 5 -23.14 3.58 46.66
CA LEU A 5 -23.29 5.03 46.68
C LEU A 5 -21.94 5.73 46.47
N LEU A 6 -20.87 5.24 47.09
CA LEU A 6 -19.51 5.77 46.91
C LEU A 6 -18.99 5.54 45.48
N ALA A 7 -19.27 4.38 44.88
CA ALA A 7 -18.94 4.10 43.49
C ALA A 7 -19.67 5.07 42.52
N TYR A 8 -20.98 5.27 42.73
CA TYR A 8 -21.75 6.22 41.95
C TYR A 8 -21.25 7.67 42.10
N MET A 9 -20.93 8.10 43.34
CA MET A 9 -20.36 9.43 43.57
C MET A 9 -18.99 9.61 42.90
N ALA A 10 -18.15 8.57 42.90
CA ALA A 10 -16.86 8.59 42.21
C ALA A 10 -17.01 8.66 40.68
N GLU A 11 -17.99 7.95 40.10
CA GLU A 11 -18.31 8.04 38.68
C GLU A 11 -18.81 9.44 38.28
N VAL A 12 -19.70 10.03 39.09
CA VAL A 12 -20.20 11.40 38.88
C VAL A 12 -19.09 12.44 38.99
N GLU A 13 -18.22 12.33 40.00
CA GLU A 13 -17.09 13.24 40.17
C GLU A 13 -16.08 13.10 39.02
N HIS A 14 -15.81 11.88 38.57
CA HIS A 14 -14.97 11.61 37.41
C HIS A 14 -15.56 12.20 36.12
N ALA A 15 -16.86 12.04 35.89
CA ALA A 15 -17.56 12.65 34.76
C ALA A 15 -17.47 14.19 34.77
N LEU A 16 -17.68 14.82 35.92
CA LEU A 16 -17.53 16.27 36.11
C LEU A 16 -16.10 16.76 35.86
N ILE A 17 -15.08 16.00 36.28
CA ILE A 17 -13.68 16.33 36.01
C ILE A 17 -13.38 16.27 34.50
N LEU A 18 -13.88 15.25 33.81
CA LEU A 18 -13.73 15.11 32.36
C LEU A 18 -14.42 16.27 31.62
N GLU A 19 -15.65 16.59 31.97
CA GLU A 19 -16.41 17.68 31.37
C GLU A 19 -15.69 19.03 31.57
N ARG A 20 -15.23 19.32 32.80
CA ARG A 20 -14.52 20.58 33.09
C ARG A 20 -13.17 20.67 32.38
N THR A 21 -12.43 19.56 32.28
CA THR A 21 -11.13 19.55 31.59
C THR A 21 -11.28 19.63 30.07
N MET A 22 -12.32 19.02 29.49
CA MET A 22 -12.65 19.18 28.07
C MET A 22 -13.13 20.60 27.76
N GLY A 23 -14.00 21.17 28.60
CA GLY A 23 -14.45 22.55 28.49
C GLY A 23 -13.28 23.54 28.54
N GLY A 24 -12.35 23.34 29.49
CA GLY A 24 -11.13 24.17 29.59
C GLY A 24 -10.22 24.08 28.35
N ARG A 25 -10.10 22.90 27.73
CA ARG A 25 -9.35 22.73 26.47
C ARG A 25 -10.02 23.45 25.32
N ARG A 26 -11.34 23.31 25.16
CA ARG A 26 -12.12 24.00 24.12
C ARG A 26 -11.99 25.52 24.26
N GLN A 27 -12.10 26.03 25.49
CA GLN A 27 -11.95 27.46 25.77
C GLN A 27 -10.53 27.97 25.46
N LYS A 28 -9.50 27.17 25.77
CA LYS A 28 -8.10 27.51 25.44
C LYS A 28 -7.87 27.59 23.92
N ILE A 29 -8.47 26.70 23.14
CA ILE A 29 -8.37 26.73 21.67
C ILE A 29 -9.16 27.90 21.09
N ALA A 30 -10.35 28.17 21.61
CA ALA A 30 -11.15 29.32 21.18
C ALA A 30 -10.43 30.65 21.42
N ALA A 31 -9.57 30.71 22.45
CA ALA A 31 -8.68 31.84 22.72
C ALA A 31 -7.36 31.82 21.92
N GLY A 32 -7.18 30.88 20.97
CA GLY A 32 -5.97 30.75 20.15
C GLY A 32 -4.80 30.02 20.82
N GLY A 33 -4.97 29.54 22.06
CA GLY A 33 -3.93 28.88 22.84
C GLY A 33 -3.80 27.38 22.58
N TRP A 34 -2.60 26.85 22.81
CA TRP A 34 -2.31 25.42 22.57
C TRP A 34 -2.97 24.50 23.64
N PRO A 35 -3.91 23.61 23.28
CA PRO A 35 -4.73 22.90 24.25
C PRO A 35 -3.99 21.79 24.99
N LEU A 36 -3.19 21.00 24.27
CA LEU A 36 -2.58 19.79 24.79
C LEU A 36 -1.48 19.27 23.86
N GLY A 37 -0.46 18.67 24.47
CA GLY A 37 0.56 17.89 23.76
C GLY A 37 1.63 18.76 23.13
N GLU A 38 2.53 18.10 22.39
CA GLU A 38 3.66 18.73 21.75
C GLU A 38 3.27 19.29 20.37
N PRO A 39 3.63 20.54 20.03
CA PRO A 39 3.32 21.10 18.72
C PRO A 39 4.02 20.36 17.58
N PRO A 40 3.53 20.46 16.33
CA PRO A 40 4.15 19.87 15.16
C PRO A 40 5.63 20.22 15.03
N PHE A 41 6.34 19.41 14.24
CA PHE A 41 7.74 19.67 13.94
C PHE A 41 7.89 21.04 13.25
N GLY A 42 8.94 21.79 13.59
CA GLY A 42 9.12 23.18 13.19
C GLY A 42 8.54 24.20 14.17
N LEU A 43 7.77 23.77 15.17
CA LEU A 43 7.14 24.63 16.18
C LEU A 43 7.57 24.26 17.60
N THR A 44 7.59 25.25 18.49
CA THR A 44 7.70 25.11 19.93
C THR A 44 6.66 26.00 20.61
N LEU A 45 6.37 25.77 21.88
CA LEU A 45 5.51 26.67 22.66
C LEU A 45 6.37 27.74 23.33
N ALA A 46 5.93 28.99 23.28
CA ALA A 46 6.51 30.08 24.06
C ALA A 46 6.05 30.01 25.54
N GLU A 47 6.56 30.91 26.38
CA GLU A 47 6.25 30.92 27.82
C GLU A 47 4.76 31.16 28.12
N ASP A 48 4.06 31.88 27.24
CA ASP A 48 2.61 32.13 27.27
C ASP A 48 1.78 30.98 26.69
N GLY A 49 2.42 29.97 26.10
CA GLY A 49 1.77 28.81 25.49
C GLY A 49 1.35 29.01 24.02
N GLU A 50 1.79 30.09 23.37
CA GLU A 50 1.57 30.30 21.94
C GLU A 50 2.55 29.47 21.08
N PRO A 51 2.11 28.92 19.94
CA PRO A 51 2.97 28.17 19.03
C PRO A 51 3.85 29.11 18.20
N ILE A 52 5.17 29.08 18.45
CA ILE A 52 6.19 29.86 17.74
C ILE A 52 7.13 28.93 16.95
N LEU A 53 7.83 29.48 15.96
CA LEU A 53 8.81 28.71 15.18
C LEU A 53 9.98 28.25 16.03
N ASN A 54 10.33 26.97 15.93
CA ASN A 54 11.54 26.42 16.52
C ASN A 54 12.71 26.58 15.55
N PRO A 55 13.70 27.45 15.82
CA PRO A 55 14.77 27.77 14.87
C PRO A 55 15.66 26.57 14.55
N VAL A 56 15.79 25.59 15.46
CA VAL A 56 16.61 24.39 15.22
C VAL A 56 15.91 23.45 14.25
N GLU A 57 14.59 23.31 14.39
CA GLU A 57 13.80 22.42 13.54
C GLU A 57 13.50 23.04 12.20
N VAL A 58 13.25 24.35 12.14
CA VAL A 58 13.12 25.11 10.90
C VAL A 58 14.35 24.93 10.02
N LYS A 59 15.57 24.99 10.59
CA LYS A 59 16.81 24.69 9.85
C LYS A 59 16.84 23.28 9.24
N GLN A 60 16.23 22.30 9.89
CA GLN A 60 16.12 20.95 9.33
C GLN A 60 15.10 20.91 8.19
N VAL A 61 14.00 21.65 8.30
CA VAL A 61 12.99 21.80 7.25
C VAL A 61 13.57 22.53 6.03
N GLU A 62 14.33 23.60 6.25
CA GLU A 62 15.08 24.32 5.20
C GLU A 62 16.10 23.39 4.53
N ALA A 63 16.93 22.70 5.31
CA ALA A 63 17.93 21.79 4.76
C ALA A 63 17.32 20.62 3.97
N PHE A 64 16.12 20.17 4.35
CA PHE A 64 15.33 19.22 3.59
C PHE A 64 14.85 19.82 2.28
N ALA A 65 14.23 21.01 2.33
CA ALA A 65 13.70 21.70 1.17
C ALA A 65 14.80 22.03 0.15
N ASP A 66 15.96 22.54 0.59
CA ASP A 66 17.12 22.80 -0.27
C ASP A 66 17.56 21.52 -0.99
N TYR A 67 17.64 20.40 -0.26
CA TYR A 67 18.08 19.15 -0.88
C TYR A 67 17.08 18.60 -1.89
N VAL A 68 15.78 18.66 -1.62
CA VAL A 68 14.77 18.06 -2.52
C VAL A 68 14.39 18.95 -3.70
N LEU A 69 14.55 20.27 -3.56
CA LEU A 69 14.21 21.24 -4.62
C LEU A 69 15.41 21.61 -5.50
N ASP A 70 16.60 21.73 -4.92
CA ASP A 70 17.79 22.22 -5.64
C ASP A 70 18.67 21.09 -6.19
N SER A 71 18.31 19.82 -5.95
CA SER A 71 19.03 18.68 -6.52
C SER A 71 18.72 18.52 -8.02
N PRO A 72 19.75 18.35 -8.88
CA PRO A 72 19.55 18.12 -10.31
C PRO A 72 18.96 16.73 -10.63
N GLU A 73 19.03 15.78 -9.68
CA GLU A 73 18.51 14.42 -9.81
C GLU A 73 17.26 14.22 -8.95
N SER A 74 16.41 13.27 -9.34
CA SER A 74 15.20 12.93 -8.58
C SER A 74 15.55 12.28 -7.24
N VAL A 75 15.27 12.98 -6.14
CA VAL A 75 15.54 12.52 -4.78
C VAL A 75 14.40 11.62 -4.27
N THR A 76 14.73 10.52 -3.59
CA THR A 76 13.76 9.69 -2.85
C THR A 76 13.62 10.12 -1.39
N ARG A 77 12.54 9.68 -0.71
CA ARG A 77 12.30 9.98 0.71
C ARG A 77 13.42 9.45 1.61
N GLU A 78 13.92 8.26 1.30
CA GLU A 78 15.01 7.60 2.01
C GLU A 78 16.34 8.31 1.80
N GLU A 79 16.60 8.83 0.60
CA GLU A 79 17.81 9.63 0.32
C GLU A 79 17.76 10.97 1.05
N ALA A 80 16.60 11.63 1.06
CA ALA A 80 16.42 12.86 1.85
C ALA A 80 16.65 12.60 3.36
N ALA A 81 16.13 11.50 3.89
CA ALA A 81 16.39 11.12 5.28
C ALA A 81 17.86 10.82 5.55
N ARG A 82 18.54 10.10 4.64
CA ARG A 82 19.98 9.79 4.76
C ARG A 82 20.83 11.06 4.70
N HIS A 83 20.46 12.03 3.86
CA HIS A 83 21.13 13.32 3.75
C HIS A 83 20.98 14.17 5.02
N LEU A 84 19.79 14.20 5.61
CA LEU A 84 19.60 14.89 6.90
C LEU A 84 20.41 14.21 8.01
N ASN A 85 20.40 12.88 8.06
CA ASN A 85 21.17 12.12 9.05
C ASN A 85 22.68 12.32 8.90
N SER A 86 23.21 12.40 7.66
CA SER A 86 24.65 12.63 7.43
C SER A 86 25.09 14.03 7.87
N LYS A 87 24.18 15.00 7.87
CA LYS A 87 24.37 16.34 8.45
C LYS A 87 24.23 16.38 9.97
N GLY A 88 23.95 15.24 10.62
CA GLY A 88 23.73 15.16 12.06
C GLY A 88 22.36 15.65 12.52
N TYR A 89 21.43 15.87 11.60
CA TYR A 89 20.05 16.22 11.95
C TYR A 89 19.30 14.97 12.41
N LEU A 90 18.76 15.02 13.63
CA LEU A 90 18.04 13.93 14.27
C LEU A 90 16.64 14.39 14.65
N SER A 91 15.74 13.42 14.82
CA SER A 91 14.40 13.67 15.37
C SER A 91 14.48 14.20 16.81
N ARG A 92 13.37 14.77 17.33
CA ARG A 92 13.29 15.27 18.72
C ARG A 92 13.68 14.24 19.78
N GLN A 93 13.50 12.96 19.50
CA GLN A 93 13.88 11.85 20.38
C GLN A 93 15.35 11.41 20.22
N GLY A 94 16.16 12.14 19.45
CA GLY A 94 17.55 11.80 19.16
C GLY A 94 17.73 10.61 18.23
N ARG A 95 16.67 10.16 17.56
CA ARG A 95 16.73 9.03 16.61
C ARG A 95 17.02 9.52 15.19
N PRO A 96 17.75 8.74 14.38
CA PRO A 96 17.91 9.01 12.95
C PRO A 96 16.56 9.11 12.25
N TRP A 97 16.50 9.96 11.22
CA TRP A 97 15.36 10.08 10.34
C TRP A 97 15.19 8.84 9.47
N GLU A 98 13.94 8.41 9.34
CA GLU A 98 13.47 7.44 8.35
C GLU A 98 12.55 8.16 7.36
N GLY A 99 12.56 7.78 6.08
CA GLY A 99 11.88 8.51 5.00
C GLY A 99 10.41 8.81 5.27
N GLY A 100 9.64 7.81 5.72
CA GLY A 100 8.22 7.98 6.04
C GLY A 100 7.97 8.91 7.23
N ASN A 101 8.74 8.75 8.32
CA ASN A 101 8.60 9.59 9.51
C ASN A 101 9.01 11.04 9.22
N LEU A 102 10.14 11.24 8.53
CA LEU A 102 10.62 12.55 8.11
C LEU A 102 9.57 13.29 7.30
N VAL A 103 9.08 12.68 6.21
CA VAL A 103 8.06 13.28 5.34
C VAL A 103 6.79 13.63 6.09
N ARG A 104 6.33 12.78 7.02
CA ARG A 104 5.15 13.07 7.85
C ARG A 104 5.35 14.33 8.69
N ARG A 105 6.55 14.49 9.27
CA ARG A 105 6.89 15.65 10.12
C ARG A 105 7.08 16.92 9.29
N ILE A 106 7.78 16.84 8.14
CA ILE A 106 7.92 17.97 7.22
C ILE A 106 6.54 18.41 6.72
N ARG A 107 5.68 17.49 6.26
CA ARG A 107 4.34 17.85 5.78
C ARG A 107 3.54 18.61 6.84
N ALA A 108 3.60 18.18 8.10
CA ALA A 108 2.93 18.87 9.20
C ALA A 108 3.46 20.30 9.43
N SER A 109 4.76 20.54 9.22
CA SER A 109 5.41 21.86 9.39
C SER A 109 5.05 22.89 8.31
N LEU A 110 4.52 22.44 7.17
CA LEU A 110 4.22 23.28 6.00
C LEU A 110 2.74 23.69 5.89
N LYS A 111 1.84 23.03 6.64
CA LYS A 111 0.39 23.27 6.53
C LYS A 111 -0.05 24.67 6.96
N GLY A 112 0.63 25.26 7.95
CA GLY A 112 0.25 26.56 8.52
C GLY A 112 -0.98 26.54 9.43
N TYR A 113 -1.49 25.36 9.75
CA TYR A 113 -2.56 25.18 10.74
C TYR A 113 -2.53 23.78 11.37
N VAL A 114 -3.16 23.66 12.54
CA VAL A 114 -3.34 22.39 13.26
C VAL A 114 -4.79 22.20 13.62
N GLU A 115 -5.31 21.00 13.36
CA GLU A 115 -6.69 20.60 13.68
C GLU A 115 -6.73 19.75 14.94
N PHE A 116 -7.65 20.06 15.83
CA PHE A 116 -7.98 19.29 17.02
C PHE A 116 -9.43 18.81 16.94
N ASN A 117 -9.60 17.49 16.94
CA ASN A 117 -10.92 16.87 16.96
C ASN A 117 -11.30 16.53 18.40
N PHE A 118 -12.51 16.93 18.80
CA PHE A 118 -13.10 16.56 20.07
C PHE A 118 -14.39 15.81 19.81
N ASP A 119 -14.39 14.55 20.17
CA ASP A 119 -15.58 13.73 20.20
C ASP A 119 -16.40 14.07 21.46
N GLY A 120 -17.72 14.07 21.33
CA GLY A 120 -18.66 14.29 22.43
C GLY A 120 -20.06 13.86 22.03
N GLU A 121 -21.00 13.97 22.95
CA GLU A 121 -22.42 13.69 22.71
C GLU A 121 -23.22 15.00 22.85
N ASN A 122 -24.23 15.21 22.00
CA ASN A 122 -25.16 16.33 22.14
C ASN A 122 -26.24 16.05 23.21
N GLU A 123 -27.07 17.06 23.49
CA GLU A 123 -28.20 16.92 24.44
C GLU A 123 -29.19 15.82 24.04
N ASP A 124 -29.19 15.40 22.78
CA ASP A 124 -30.03 14.34 22.22
C ASP A 124 -29.36 12.95 22.22
N GLY A 125 -28.11 12.84 22.71
CA GLY A 125 -27.34 11.59 22.78
C GLY A 125 -26.69 11.14 21.47
N GLU A 126 -26.58 12.01 20.47
CA GLU A 126 -25.86 11.75 19.22
C GLU A 126 -24.38 12.14 19.36
N GLU A 127 -23.49 11.29 18.83
CA GLU A 127 -22.05 11.58 18.76
C GLU A 127 -21.78 12.75 17.80
N ILE A 128 -21.22 13.84 18.34
CA ILE A 128 -20.76 15.00 17.58
C ILE A 128 -19.25 15.15 17.71
N ALA A 129 -18.56 15.15 16.57
CA ALA A 129 -17.14 15.51 16.47
C ALA A 129 -17.01 17.00 16.15
N THR A 130 -16.49 17.79 17.09
CA THR A 130 -16.18 19.21 16.85
C THR A 130 -14.70 19.38 16.49
N THR A 131 -14.42 19.92 15.31
CA THR A 131 -13.06 20.23 14.84
C THR A 131 -12.73 21.68 15.13
N PHE A 132 -11.62 21.93 15.83
CA PHE A 132 -11.07 23.28 16.00
C PHE A 132 -9.76 23.41 15.23
N ARG A 133 -9.57 24.53 14.55
CA ARG A 133 -8.35 24.86 13.81
C ARG A 133 -7.61 26.00 14.49
N ILE A 134 -6.32 25.81 14.74
CA ILE A 134 -5.39 26.85 15.19
C ILE A 134 -4.45 27.15 14.03
N ASP A 135 -4.43 28.40 13.57
CA ASP A 135 -3.45 28.85 12.57
C ASP A 135 -2.08 29.01 13.25
N VAL A 136 -1.03 28.50 12.61
CA VAL A 136 0.34 28.46 13.15
C VAL A 136 1.33 28.94 12.10
N PRO A 137 2.46 29.54 12.50
CA PRO A 137 3.46 29.98 11.54
C PRO A 137 4.03 28.80 10.75
N LYS A 138 4.21 28.97 9.43
CA LYS A 138 4.81 27.96 8.55
C LYS A 138 6.34 27.99 8.70
N ALA A 139 6.95 26.82 8.64
CA ALA A 139 8.41 26.69 8.71
C ALA A 139 9.13 27.25 7.47
N LEU A 140 8.44 27.35 6.33
CA LEU A 140 8.96 27.92 5.08
C LEU A 140 7.98 28.98 4.53
N PRO A 141 8.45 29.89 3.67
CA PRO A 141 7.59 30.76 2.86
C PRO A 141 6.58 29.96 2.02
N ASP A 142 5.48 30.61 1.61
CA ASP A 142 4.36 29.94 0.92
C ASP A 142 4.78 29.27 -0.40
N ASP A 143 5.55 29.97 -1.23
CA ASP A 143 6.06 29.48 -2.52
C ASP A 143 6.94 28.22 -2.36
N ARG A 144 7.85 28.23 -1.37
CA ARG A 144 8.68 27.04 -1.05
C ARG A 144 7.86 25.94 -0.42
N SER A 145 6.90 26.26 0.45
CA SER A 145 6.03 25.26 1.08
C SER A 145 5.23 24.49 0.03
N GLU A 146 4.64 25.21 -0.93
CA GLU A 146 3.92 24.64 -2.07
C GLU A 146 4.84 23.77 -2.94
N ALA A 147 6.04 24.25 -3.26
CA ALA A 147 7.01 23.48 -4.05
C ALA A 147 7.41 22.16 -3.36
N VAL A 148 7.64 22.18 -2.05
CA VAL A 148 7.95 20.96 -1.28
C VAL A 148 6.74 20.03 -1.18
N LEU A 149 5.53 20.56 -0.97
CA LEU A 149 4.30 19.75 -0.94
C LEU A 149 4.05 19.07 -2.29
N ALA A 150 4.21 19.81 -3.40
CA ALA A 150 4.13 19.25 -4.75
C ALA A 150 5.22 18.18 -4.99
N TRP A 151 6.44 18.39 -4.49
CA TRP A 151 7.47 17.34 -4.51
C TRP A 151 7.06 16.12 -3.69
N LEU A 152 6.45 16.28 -2.52
CA LEU A 152 6.02 15.17 -1.66
C LEU A 152 4.92 14.32 -2.30
N GLU A 153 4.03 14.95 -3.06
CA GLU A 153 2.98 14.27 -3.84
C GLU A 153 3.54 13.58 -5.07
N ARG A 154 4.46 14.22 -5.81
CA ARG A 154 5.18 13.55 -6.90
C ARG A 154 6.01 12.39 -6.39
N THR A 155 6.68 12.53 -5.26
CA THR A 155 7.56 11.51 -4.69
C THR A 155 6.79 10.41 -3.95
N SER A 156 5.53 10.65 -3.56
CA SER A 156 4.62 9.51 -3.27
C SER A 156 4.40 8.61 -4.48
N ARG A 157 4.57 9.16 -5.69
CA ARG A 157 4.42 8.45 -6.97
C ARG A 157 5.76 8.03 -7.57
N LEU A 158 6.88 8.67 -7.21
CA LEU A 158 8.23 8.26 -7.62
C LEU A 158 8.62 7.00 -6.86
N ARG A 159 8.43 5.88 -7.55
CA ARG A 159 8.78 4.54 -7.10
C ARG A 159 10.30 4.43 -7.02
N SER A 160 10.82 3.88 -5.93
CA SER A 160 12.21 3.42 -5.89
C SER A 160 12.48 2.49 -7.07
N ALA A 161 13.69 2.53 -7.65
CA ALA A 161 14.12 1.56 -8.68
C ALA A 161 13.97 0.09 -8.23
N ALA A 162 13.89 -0.17 -6.92
CA ALA A 162 13.56 -1.49 -6.38
C ALA A 162 12.06 -1.85 -6.54
N VAL A 163 11.15 -0.88 -6.41
CA VAL A 163 9.71 -1.05 -6.69
C VAL A 163 9.47 -1.21 -8.19
N SER A 164 10.28 -0.57 -9.03
CA SER A 164 10.26 -0.80 -10.49
C SER A 164 10.81 -2.16 -10.91
N GLN A 165 11.20 -3.04 -9.99
CA GLN A 165 11.54 -4.44 -10.29
C GLN A 165 10.58 -5.44 -9.65
N TYR A 166 9.65 -5.00 -8.80
CA TYR A 166 8.74 -5.89 -8.07
C TYR A 166 7.36 -5.24 -7.95
N MET A 167 6.46 -5.61 -8.86
CA MET A 167 5.15 -5.00 -9.09
C MET A 167 4.24 -5.02 -7.85
N LEU A 168 4.36 -6.06 -7.03
CA LEU A 168 3.48 -6.37 -5.91
C LEU A 168 4.11 -6.09 -4.54
N THR A 169 5.26 -5.41 -4.50
CA THR A 169 5.89 -5.02 -3.23
C THR A 169 4.93 -4.20 -2.39
N ASN A 170 4.72 -4.61 -1.13
CA ASN A 170 3.78 -4.02 -0.17
C ASN A 170 2.28 -4.15 -0.53
N ARG A 171 1.94 -4.81 -1.65
CA ARG A 171 0.55 -5.15 -2.03
C ARG A 171 0.15 -6.57 -1.67
N LEU A 172 1.14 -7.45 -1.48
CA LEU A 172 0.95 -8.83 -1.04
C LEU A 172 0.82 -8.89 0.47
N ILE A 173 -0.31 -9.42 0.95
CA ILE A 173 -0.59 -9.69 2.35
C ILE A 173 -0.49 -11.19 2.59
N SER A 174 0.36 -11.57 3.54
CA SER A 174 0.60 -12.96 3.90
C SER A 174 -0.49 -13.53 4.79
N VAL A 175 -0.50 -14.86 4.96
CA VAL A 175 -1.40 -15.55 5.91
C VAL A 175 -1.25 -15.04 7.36
N CYS A 176 -0.04 -14.58 7.74
CA CYS A 176 0.24 -13.94 9.03
C CYS A 176 -0.12 -12.44 9.09
N GLY A 177 -0.80 -11.89 8.08
CA GLY A 177 -1.20 -10.48 8.03
C GLY A 177 -0.09 -9.49 7.66
N ALA A 178 1.19 -9.90 7.68
CA ALA A 178 2.29 -9.03 7.28
C ALA A 178 2.43 -8.90 5.75
N HIS A 179 2.87 -7.72 5.31
CA HIS A 179 3.17 -7.46 3.90
C HIS A 179 4.41 -8.22 3.43
N ARG A 180 4.50 -8.47 2.12
CA ARG A 180 5.69 -9.04 1.47
C ARG A 180 6.43 -8.00 0.64
N THR A 181 7.75 -8.17 0.57
CA THR A 181 8.64 -7.29 -0.18
C THR A 181 9.50 -8.12 -1.12
N GLY A 182 9.75 -7.58 -2.32
CA GLY A 182 10.66 -8.17 -3.30
C GLY A 182 12.09 -8.29 -2.79
N THR A 183 12.73 -9.41 -3.08
CA THR A 183 14.13 -9.69 -2.75
C THR A 183 14.76 -10.51 -3.86
N PHE A 184 15.99 -10.14 -4.24
CA PHE A 184 16.77 -10.88 -5.22
C PHE A 184 17.74 -11.81 -4.49
N VAL A 185 17.74 -13.09 -4.87
CA VAL A 185 18.71 -14.07 -4.37
C VAL A 185 19.78 -14.27 -5.44
N SER A 186 21.04 -14.01 -5.11
CA SER A 186 22.17 -14.16 -6.03
C SER A 186 22.62 -15.62 -6.17
N GLU A 187 23.27 -15.93 -7.31
CA GLU A 187 23.91 -17.24 -7.59
C GLU A 187 25.10 -17.50 -6.63
N GLY A 188 24.82 -17.97 -5.41
CA GLY A 188 25.89 -18.22 -4.42
C GLY A 188 25.80 -19.55 -3.67
N ARG A 189 24.66 -20.24 -3.69
CA ARG A 189 24.47 -21.53 -2.96
C ARG A 189 23.98 -22.70 -3.82
N SER A 190 23.45 -22.43 -5.00
CA SER A 190 22.98 -23.41 -6.00
C SER A 190 22.57 -22.61 -7.24
N LYS A 191 22.93 -23.08 -8.45
CA LYS A 191 22.58 -22.43 -9.73
C LYS A 191 21.06 -22.24 -9.90
N ASN A 192 20.25 -23.08 -9.25
CA ASN A 192 18.80 -23.06 -9.40
C ASN A 192 18.09 -22.20 -8.34
N THR A 193 18.83 -21.52 -7.45
CA THR A 193 18.26 -20.70 -6.37
C THR A 193 18.34 -19.19 -6.65
N ALA A 194 18.98 -18.79 -7.75
CA ALA A 194 19.02 -17.39 -8.13
C ALA A 194 17.71 -16.95 -8.78
N GLY A 195 17.22 -15.77 -8.41
CA GLY A 195 15.97 -15.25 -8.94
C GLY A 195 15.31 -14.18 -8.07
N ARG A 196 14.19 -13.67 -8.57
CA ARG A 196 13.34 -12.68 -7.92
C ARG A 196 12.29 -13.38 -7.06
N TYR A 197 12.17 -12.98 -5.79
CA TYR A 197 11.22 -13.58 -4.84
C TYR A 197 10.52 -12.54 -3.97
N TYR A 198 9.35 -12.89 -3.42
CA TYR A 198 8.66 -12.12 -2.38
C TYR A 198 8.81 -12.78 -1.01
N ARG A 199 9.38 -12.04 -0.06
CA ARG A 199 9.58 -12.50 1.33
C ARG A 199 8.62 -11.80 2.29
N CYS A 200 8.06 -12.55 3.23
CA CYS A 200 7.26 -12.02 4.33
C CYS A 200 8.11 -11.17 5.28
N MET A 201 7.60 -10.01 5.67
CA MET A 201 8.33 -9.06 6.51
C MET A 201 8.20 -9.32 8.02
N ALA A 202 7.28 -10.20 8.44
CA ALA A 202 7.13 -10.59 9.85
C ALA A 202 8.34 -11.37 10.42
N GLY A 203 9.18 -11.98 9.55
CA GLY A 203 10.36 -12.75 9.95
C GLY A 203 11.62 -11.93 10.20
N LYS A 204 11.52 -10.60 10.23
CA LYS A 204 12.68 -9.73 10.50
C LYS A 204 13.03 -9.72 12.00
N PRO A 205 14.32 -9.68 12.35
CA PRO A 205 14.73 -9.57 13.75
C PRO A 205 14.07 -8.35 14.42
N GLY A 206 13.35 -8.57 15.52
CA GLY A 206 12.71 -7.51 16.32
C GLY A 206 11.20 -7.33 16.13
N VAL A 207 10.54 -8.11 15.26
CA VAL A 207 9.07 -8.13 15.13
C VAL A 207 8.53 -9.37 15.87
N PRO A 208 7.52 -9.25 16.76
CA PRO A 208 6.86 -10.41 17.35
C PRO A 208 6.28 -11.30 16.25
N LEU A 209 6.71 -12.56 16.22
CA LEU A 209 6.25 -13.55 15.25
C LEU A 209 4.87 -14.06 15.66
N ASP A 210 3.89 -13.90 14.78
CA ASP A 210 2.63 -14.64 14.84
C ASP A 210 2.91 -16.13 14.55
N GLU A 211 2.23 -17.05 15.22
CA GLU A 211 2.32 -18.51 14.99
C GLU A 211 2.08 -18.85 13.50
N ARG A 212 1.26 -18.07 12.80
CA ARG A 212 0.98 -18.21 11.36
C ARG A 212 2.16 -17.84 10.45
N HIS A 213 3.26 -17.31 11.00
CA HIS A 213 4.44 -16.96 10.20
C HIS A 213 5.18 -18.20 9.68
N GLU A 214 5.11 -19.34 10.38
CA GLU A 214 5.76 -20.58 9.94
C GLU A 214 5.25 -21.06 8.57
N ASP A 215 4.02 -20.70 8.22
CA ASP A 215 3.37 -21.01 6.95
C ASP A 215 3.71 -20.02 5.81
N CYS A 216 4.54 -19.00 6.06
CA CYS A 216 4.80 -17.91 5.11
C CYS A 216 6.05 -18.10 4.23
N TRP A 217 5.99 -19.00 3.24
CA TRP A 217 7.13 -19.31 2.34
C TRP A 217 7.49 -18.23 1.31
N GLU A 218 8.75 -18.17 0.88
CA GLU A 218 9.20 -17.28 -0.21
C GLU A 218 8.50 -17.64 -1.53
N LEU A 219 7.94 -16.63 -2.21
CA LEU A 219 7.17 -16.82 -3.44
C LEU A 219 7.99 -16.37 -4.67
N PRO A 220 8.04 -17.13 -5.77
CA PRO A 220 8.67 -16.69 -7.02
C PRO A 220 7.96 -15.45 -7.59
N ALA A 221 8.69 -14.36 -7.82
CA ALA A 221 8.09 -13.09 -8.24
C ALA A 221 7.49 -13.20 -9.66
N ASP A 222 8.18 -13.83 -10.60
CA ASP A 222 7.75 -13.85 -12.01
C ASP A 222 6.43 -14.62 -12.20
N ALA A 223 6.34 -15.82 -11.60
CA ALA A 223 5.13 -16.63 -11.63
C ALA A 223 3.96 -15.93 -10.91
N LEU A 224 4.24 -15.31 -9.76
CA LEU A 224 3.24 -14.61 -8.96
C LEU A 224 2.71 -13.36 -9.68
N GLU A 225 3.60 -12.52 -10.19
CA GLU A 225 3.24 -11.31 -10.94
C GLU A 225 2.50 -11.65 -12.22
N GLY A 226 2.92 -12.69 -12.94
CA GLY A 226 2.21 -13.18 -14.13
C GLY A 226 0.78 -13.60 -13.81
N ALA A 227 0.59 -14.43 -12.78
CA ALA A 227 -0.74 -14.91 -12.37
C ALA A 227 -1.67 -13.76 -11.95
N VAL A 228 -1.19 -12.83 -11.12
CA VAL A 228 -1.97 -11.66 -10.70
C VAL A 228 -2.29 -10.75 -11.88
N TRP A 229 -1.35 -10.57 -12.81
CA TRP A 229 -1.56 -9.69 -13.96
C TRP A 229 -2.56 -10.25 -14.97
N SER A 230 -2.56 -11.56 -15.24
CA SER A 230 -3.55 -12.19 -16.13
C SER A 230 -4.98 -12.02 -15.62
N GLU A 231 -5.19 -12.05 -14.30
CA GLU A 231 -6.50 -11.79 -13.70
C GLU A 231 -6.91 -10.31 -13.85
N ILE A 232 -5.95 -9.39 -13.69
CA ILE A 232 -6.18 -7.96 -13.94
C ILE A 232 -6.52 -7.72 -15.40
N GLU A 233 -5.85 -8.35 -16.35
CA GLU A 233 -6.18 -8.28 -17.77
C GLU A 233 -7.61 -8.78 -18.05
N GLY A 234 -8.05 -9.85 -17.37
CA GLY A 234 -9.45 -10.31 -17.44
C GLY A 234 -10.47 -9.25 -17.00
N LEU A 235 -10.13 -8.45 -15.99
CA LEU A 235 -10.96 -7.34 -15.53
C LEU A 235 -10.90 -6.14 -16.46
N LEU A 236 -9.72 -5.81 -16.99
CA LEU A 236 -9.53 -4.73 -17.95
C LEU A 236 -10.34 -4.97 -19.24
N ASN A 237 -10.46 -6.22 -19.65
CA ASN A 237 -11.30 -6.63 -20.78
C ASN A 237 -12.81 -6.50 -20.50
N SER A 238 -13.22 -6.34 -19.24
CA SER A 238 -14.61 -6.19 -18.82
C SER A 238 -14.97 -4.72 -18.59
N LYS A 239 -15.36 -4.02 -19.67
CA LYS A 239 -15.66 -2.57 -19.65
C LYS A 239 -16.61 -2.13 -18.52
N SER A 240 -17.68 -2.89 -18.26
CA SER A 240 -18.68 -2.56 -17.22
C SER A 240 -18.11 -2.65 -15.80
N LYS A 241 -17.33 -3.68 -15.49
CA LYS A 241 -16.71 -3.86 -14.17
C LYS A 241 -15.69 -2.76 -13.86
N LEU A 242 -14.95 -2.32 -14.87
CA LEU A 242 -13.98 -1.24 -14.76
C LEU A 242 -14.66 0.10 -14.46
N GLN A 243 -15.79 0.37 -15.12
CA GLN A 243 -16.62 1.54 -14.84
C GLN A 243 -17.15 1.51 -13.40
N GLU A 244 -17.75 0.39 -12.97
CA GLU A 244 -18.25 0.23 -11.60
C GLU A 244 -17.16 0.43 -10.54
N LEU A 245 -15.94 -0.07 -10.78
CA LEU A 245 -14.82 0.10 -9.86
C LEU A 245 -14.32 1.54 -9.78
N VAL A 246 -14.26 2.25 -10.92
CA VAL A 246 -13.84 3.65 -10.95
C VAL A 246 -14.93 4.54 -10.36
N GLU A 247 -16.20 4.29 -10.64
CA GLU A 247 -17.35 4.96 -10.02
C GLU A 247 -17.38 4.73 -8.50
N GLY A 248 -17.17 3.49 -8.05
CA GLY A 248 -17.03 3.15 -6.63
C GLY A 248 -15.84 3.85 -5.96
N ARG A 249 -14.74 4.07 -6.69
CA ARG A 249 -13.55 4.79 -6.20
C ARG A 249 -13.75 6.30 -6.14
N LEU A 250 -14.44 6.87 -7.14
CA LEU A 250 -14.84 8.27 -7.13
C LEU A 250 -15.88 8.54 -6.03
N GLY A 251 -16.69 7.55 -5.65
CA GLY A 251 -17.61 7.62 -4.53
C GLY A 251 -18.51 8.86 -4.63
N SER A 252 -18.55 9.67 -3.57
CA SER A 252 -19.30 10.95 -3.54
C SER A 252 -18.47 12.17 -3.98
N ILE A 253 -17.28 11.98 -4.57
CA ILE A 253 -16.45 13.10 -5.05
C ILE A 253 -17.20 13.96 -6.08
N PRO A 254 -17.90 13.40 -7.09
CA PRO A 254 -18.68 14.19 -8.04
C PRO A 254 -19.81 14.99 -7.35
N ASP A 255 -20.50 14.39 -6.38
CA ASP A 255 -21.55 15.04 -5.60
C ASP A 255 -21.00 16.18 -4.72
N ARG A 256 -19.82 15.98 -4.13
CA ARG A 256 -19.11 16.99 -3.34
C ARG A 256 -18.63 18.14 -4.22
N ALA A 257 -18.06 17.86 -5.39
CA ALA A 257 -17.69 18.89 -6.37
C ALA A 257 -18.92 19.72 -6.78
N ALA A 258 -20.05 19.07 -7.07
CA ALA A 258 -21.31 19.76 -7.35
C ALA A 258 -21.85 20.56 -6.15
N SER A 259 -21.61 20.11 -4.92
CA SER A 259 -21.94 20.83 -3.69
C SER A 259 -21.05 22.07 -3.50
N TYR A 260 -19.74 21.96 -3.72
CA TYR A 260 -18.79 23.07 -3.64
C TYR A 260 -19.09 24.15 -4.69
N ARG A 261 -19.39 23.77 -5.94
CA ARG A 261 -19.82 24.73 -6.97
C ARG A 261 -21.07 25.52 -6.54
N ARG A 262 -22.05 24.85 -5.93
CA ARG A 262 -23.24 25.52 -5.37
C ARG A 262 -22.90 26.47 -4.22
N ARG A 263 -22.01 26.06 -3.30
CA ARG A 263 -21.59 26.90 -2.17
C ARG A 263 -20.78 28.12 -2.63
N ILE A 264 -19.92 28.00 -3.63
CA ILE A 264 -19.20 29.14 -4.23
C ILE A 264 -20.19 30.14 -4.83
N ALA A 265 -21.19 29.67 -5.59
CA ALA A 265 -22.21 30.54 -6.16
C ALA A 265 -23.04 31.26 -5.07
N GLU A 266 -23.37 30.57 -3.98
CA GLU A 266 -24.04 31.15 -2.81
C GLU A 266 -23.18 32.25 -2.17
N LEU A 267 -21.89 31.97 -1.92
CA LEU A 267 -20.94 32.92 -1.35
C LEU A 267 -20.73 34.14 -2.26
N ASP A 268 -20.62 33.94 -3.57
CA ASP A 268 -20.52 35.03 -4.55
C ASP A 268 -21.75 35.95 -4.51
N MET A 269 -22.96 35.36 -4.41
CA MET A 269 -24.18 36.14 -4.24
C MET A 269 -24.24 36.90 -2.90
N GLN A 270 -23.69 36.33 -1.83
CA GLN A 270 -23.64 37.00 -0.51
C GLN A 270 -22.63 38.15 -0.51
N ILE A 271 -21.44 37.94 -1.08
CA ILE A 271 -20.41 38.98 -1.26
C ILE A 271 -20.97 40.15 -2.06
N GLU A 272 -21.64 39.91 -3.19
CA GLU A 272 -22.21 40.98 -4.01
C GLU A 272 -23.39 41.71 -3.33
N ARG A 273 -24.23 40.99 -2.58
CA ARG A 273 -25.26 41.60 -1.73
C ARG A 273 -24.64 42.52 -0.67
N MET A 274 -23.61 42.07 0.03
CA MET A 274 -22.90 42.87 1.03
C MET A 274 -22.19 44.07 0.42
N ARG A 275 -21.51 43.91 -0.72
CA ARG A 275 -20.89 45.02 -1.46
C ARG A 275 -21.91 46.09 -1.86
N THR A 276 -23.07 45.66 -2.35
CA THR A 276 -24.15 46.56 -2.74
C THR A 276 -24.76 47.27 -1.53
N ALA A 277 -24.99 46.55 -0.42
CA ALA A 277 -25.47 47.12 0.83
C ALA A 277 -24.47 48.13 1.42
N ARG A 278 -23.17 47.80 1.43
CA ARG A 278 -22.11 48.72 1.87
C ARG A 278 -22.07 49.98 1.01
N LYS A 279 -22.10 49.87 -0.33
CA LYS A 279 -22.14 51.03 -1.23
C LYS A 279 -23.33 51.94 -0.94
N LYS A 280 -24.52 51.37 -0.74
CA LYS A 280 -25.73 52.14 -0.39
C LYS A 280 -25.63 52.81 0.97
N LYS A 281 -25.12 52.11 2.00
CA LYS A 281 -24.97 52.63 3.36
C LYS A 281 -23.95 53.76 3.41
N ILE A 282 -22.81 53.61 2.73
CA ILE A 282 -21.79 54.66 2.58
C ILE A 282 -22.36 55.89 1.86
N ALA A 283 -23.10 55.70 0.76
CA ALA A 283 -23.72 56.81 0.03
C ALA A 283 -24.77 57.56 0.87
N LEU A 284 -25.56 56.84 1.68
CA LEU A 284 -26.54 57.44 2.59
C LEU A 284 -25.85 58.23 3.71
N LEU A 285 -24.78 57.67 4.32
CA LEU A 285 -24.00 58.36 5.34
C LEU A 285 -23.36 59.63 4.78
N LEU A 286 -22.73 59.57 3.60
CA LEU A 286 -22.17 60.75 2.93
C LEU A 286 -23.22 61.84 2.64
N ALA A 287 -24.47 61.47 2.37
CA ALA A 287 -25.56 62.42 2.15
C ALA A 287 -26.15 63.01 3.44
N CYS A 288 -25.90 62.41 4.61
CA CYS A 288 -26.34 62.90 5.91
C CYS A 288 -25.29 63.75 6.63
N VAL A 289 -24.06 63.84 6.09
CA VAL A 289 -22.88 64.47 6.71
C VAL A 289 -22.73 65.96 6.36
N ASP A 290 -23.74 66.59 5.74
CA ASP A 290 -23.71 68.03 5.39
C ASP A 290 -23.52 68.97 6.60
N ASP A 291 -23.70 68.50 7.84
CA ASP A 291 -23.43 69.23 9.11
C ASP A 291 -22.84 68.29 10.21
N ALA A 292 -21.78 67.54 9.95
CA ALA A 292 -21.26 66.55 10.91
C ALA A 292 -20.25 67.10 11.94
N ASP A 293 -20.51 66.81 13.22
CA ASP A 293 -19.54 66.89 14.32
C ASP A 293 -18.48 65.78 14.19
N GLN A 294 -17.32 65.96 14.82
CA GLN A 294 -16.17 65.06 14.71
C GLN A 294 -16.44 63.62 15.20
N GLU A 295 -17.50 63.42 16.00
CA GLU A 295 -17.97 62.11 16.48
C GLU A 295 -18.66 61.28 15.37
N ASP A 296 -19.40 61.91 14.46
CA ASP A 296 -20.10 61.21 13.37
C ASP A 296 -19.13 60.66 12.32
N ALA A 297 -18.01 61.35 12.09
CA ALA A 297 -16.96 60.89 11.18
C ALA A 297 -16.27 59.61 11.67
N VAL A 298 -16.03 59.49 12.98
CA VAL A 298 -15.44 58.30 13.61
C VAL A 298 -16.39 57.11 13.52
N LEU A 299 -17.68 57.31 13.79
CA LEU A 299 -18.70 56.26 13.68
C LEU A 299 -18.82 55.71 12.24
N VAL A 300 -18.74 56.58 11.24
CA VAL A 300 -18.77 56.18 9.83
C VAL A 300 -17.54 55.35 9.46
N GLU A 301 -16.36 55.70 9.97
CA GLU A 301 -15.11 54.95 9.75
C GLU A 301 -15.16 53.57 10.43
N GLU A 302 -15.64 53.49 11.67
CA GLU A 302 -15.85 52.22 12.39
C GLU A 302 -16.82 51.30 11.63
N LEU A 303 -17.96 51.82 11.17
CA LEU A 303 -18.91 51.03 10.37
C LEU A 303 -18.34 50.59 9.01
N GLN A 304 -17.47 51.40 8.40
CA GLN A 304 -16.79 51.01 7.16
C GLN A 304 -15.77 49.90 7.39
N THR A 305 -15.03 49.92 8.50
CA THR A 305 -14.05 48.88 8.83
C THR A 305 -14.74 47.57 9.17
N GLU A 306 -15.84 47.59 9.95
CA GLU A 306 -16.64 46.40 10.27
C GLU A 306 -17.22 45.74 9.00
N LEU A 307 -17.83 46.52 8.10
CA LEU A 307 -18.40 45.98 6.87
C LEU A 307 -17.32 45.47 5.89
N LYS A 308 -16.11 46.04 5.93
CA LYS A 308 -14.95 45.52 5.18
C LYS A 308 -14.45 44.21 5.77
N ALA A 309 -14.43 44.07 7.10
CA ALA A 309 -14.01 42.86 7.78
C ALA A 309 -14.97 41.70 7.47
N GLN A 310 -16.29 41.93 7.52
CA GLN A 310 -17.29 40.91 7.18
C GLN A 310 -17.23 40.49 5.70
N GLU A 311 -16.96 41.42 4.77
CA GLU A 311 -16.71 41.06 3.36
C GLU A 311 -15.45 40.20 3.22
N ALA A 312 -14.37 40.57 3.92
CA ALA A 312 -13.11 39.83 3.86
C ALA A 312 -13.26 38.38 4.37
N GLU A 313 -14.07 38.17 5.40
CA GLU A 313 -14.39 36.82 5.92
C GLU A 313 -15.06 35.94 4.88
N LEU A 314 -16.08 36.46 4.17
CA LEU A 314 -16.75 35.73 3.09
C LEU A 314 -15.83 35.45 1.90
N VAL A 315 -14.92 36.37 1.58
CA VAL A 315 -13.91 36.18 0.51
C VAL A 315 -12.92 35.09 0.88
N VAL A 316 -12.48 35.04 2.15
CA VAL A 316 -11.64 33.96 2.67
C VAL A 316 -12.37 32.62 2.62
N GLU A 317 -13.64 32.57 3.02
CA GLU A 317 -14.45 31.35 2.92
C GLU A 317 -14.60 30.88 1.47
N ARG A 318 -14.89 31.80 0.54
CA ARG A 318 -14.96 31.50 -0.90
C ARG A 318 -13.65 30.93 -1.42
N GLY A 319 -12.51 31.50 -1.02
CA GLY A 319 -11.18 30.98 -1.37
C GLY A 319 -10.99 29.53 -0.92
N ARG A 320 -11.35 29.22 0.33
CA ARG A 320 -11.28 27.87 0.90
C ARG A 320 -12.14 26.85 0.13
N VAL A 321 -13.38 27.22 -0.20
CA VAL A 321 -14.27 26.31 -0.96
C VAL A 321 -13.78 26.12 -2.41
N THR A 322 -13.11 27.13 -2.97
CA THR A 322 -12.51 27.03 -4.32
C THR A 322 -11.34 26.04 -4.33
N GLU A 323 -10.46 26.08 -3.33
CA GLU A 323 -9.36 25.11 -3.18
C GLU A 323 -9.89 23.66 -3.06
N TRP A 324 -10.96 23.46 -2.29
CA TRP A 324 -11.61 22.14 -2.19
C TRP A 324 -12.24 21.66 -3.51
N LEU A 325 -12.75 22.59 -4.32
CA LEU A 325 -13.27 22.28 -5.65
C LEU A 325 -12.14 21.86 -6.59
N GLU A 326 -11.05 22.62 -6.63
CA GLU A 326 -9.88 22.33 -7.47
C GLU A 326 -9.27 20.96 -7.12
N GLU A 327 -9.15 20.62 -5.83
CA GLU A 327 -8.71 19.30 -5.40
C GLU A 327 -9.66 18.18 -5.84
N ALA A 328 -10.98 18.41 -5.77
CA ALA A 328 -11.98 17.42 -6.15
C ALA A 328 -11.99 17.19 -7.67
N GLU A 329 -11.94 18.28 -8.46
CA GLU A 329 -11.91 18.26 -9.92
C GLU A 329 -10.61 17.63 -10.45
N ALA A 330 -9.45 17.93 -9.84
CA ALA A 330 -8.19 17.30 -10.22
C ALA A 330 -8.20 15.77 -10.01
N ARG A 331 -8.88 15.27 -8.96
CA ARG A 331 -9.06 13.83 -8.72
C ARG A 331 -9.99 13.19 -9.76
N GLU A 332 -11.05 13.90 -10.15
CA GLU A 332 -12.00 13.47 -11.19
C GLU A 332 -11.36 13.45 -12.58
N GLU A 333 -10.54 14.46 -12.90
CA GLU A 333 -9.83 14.57 -14.18
C GLU A 333 -8.78 13.47 -14.34
N VAL A 334 -8.01 13.17 -13.28
CA VAL A 334 -7.08 12.03 -13.28
C VAL A 334 -7.81 10.72 -13.52
N ALA A 335 -8.95 10.48 -12.86
CA ALA A 335 -9.74 9.28 -13.06
C ALA A 335 -10.31 9.18 -14.48
N SER A 336 -10.82 10.29 -15.03
CA SER A 336 -11.40 10.36 -16.38
C SER A 336 -10.36 10.23 -17.49
N SER A 337 -9.19 10.86 -17.31
CA SER A 337 -8.04 10.73 -18.22
C SER A 337 -7.54 9.29 -18.25
N LEU A 338 -7.52 8.60 -17.10
CA LEU A 338 -7.16 7.18 -17.04
C LEU A 338 -8.20 6.26 -17.64
N LEU A 339 -9.50 6.50 -17.45
CA LEU A 339 -10.55 5.74 -18.16
C LEU A 339 -10.43 5.89 -19.67
N THR A 340 -10.19 7.11 -20.14
CA THR A 340 -9.94 7.40 -21.56
C THR A 340 -8.67 6.71 -22.04
N ALA A 341 -7.58 6.78 -21.28
CA ALA A 341 -6.33 6.08 -21.56
C ALA A 341 -6.45 4.55 -21.42
N VAL A 342 -7.46 4.00 -20.76
CA VAL A 342 -7.71 2.55 -20.77
C VAL A 342 -8.57 2.16 -21.97
N TRP A 343 -9.48 3.04 -22.42
CA TRP A 343 -10.37 2.81 -23.56
C TRP A 343 -9.75 3.07 -24.93
N ASP A 344 -8.86 4.06 -25.06
CA ASP A 344 -8.07 4.32 -26.28
C ASP A 344 -7.01 3.24 -26.52
N ILE A 345 -6.82 2.39 -25.52
CA ILE A 345 -5.80 1.38 -25.43
C ILE A 345 -6.42 0.01 -25.75
N GLY A 346 -6.66 -0.22 -27.06
CA GLY A 346 -7.34 -1.40 -27.60
C GLY A 346 -6.82 -2.77 -27.15
N THR A 347 -7.65 -3.79 -27.37
CA THR A 347 -7.71 -5.19 -26.85
C THR A 347 -6.48 -6.10 -26.97
N GLU A 348 -5.35 -5.64 -27.49
CA GLU A 348 -4.10 -6.43 -27.53
C GLU A 348 -2.95 -5.52 -27.08
N ARG A 349 -2.54 -5.57 -25.80
CA ARG A 349 -1.39 -4.77 -25.36
C ARG A 349 -0.54 -5.40 -24.26
N ASP A 350 0.76 -5.32 -24.52
CA ASP A 350 1.82 -5.35 -23.51
C ASP A 350 1.87 -4.00 -22.78
N PHE A 351 1.39 -3.97 -21.54
CA PHE A 351 1.61 -2.85 -20.63
C PHE A 351 3.08 -2.81 -20.19
N THR A 352 3.71 -1.63 -20.26
CA THR A 352 5.02 -1.44 -19.63
C THR A 352 4.89 -1.57 -18.11
N LEU A 353 5.96 -1.98 -17.41
CA LEU A 353 5.91 -2.18 -15.96
C LEU A 353 5.45 -0.94 -15.20
N THR A 354 5.82 0.26 -15.66
CA THR A 354 5.36 1.54 -15.09
C THR A 354 3.84 1.69 -15.23
N GLN A 355 3.28 1.39 -16.40
CA GLN A 355 1.82 1.45 -16.61
C GLN A 355 1.07 0.39 -15.79
N LYS A 356 1.61 -0.83 -15.68
CA LYS A 356 1.04 -1.88 -14.82
C LYS A 356 0.93 -1.40 -13.38
N LEU A 357 1.99 -0.78 -12.91
CA LEU A 357 2.13 -0.23 -11.59
C LEU A 357 1.18 0.96 -11.33
N ASP A 358 1.02 1.87 -12.30
CA ASP A 358 0.09 3.01 -12.20
C ASP A 358 -1.36 2.54 -12.13
N LEU A 359 -1.71 1.51 -12.92
CA LEU A 359 -3.02 0.89 -12.87
C LEU A 359 -3.30 0.22 -11.52
N LEU A 360 -2.32 -0.51 -10.97
CA LEU A 360 -2.45 -1.15 -9.65
C LEU A 360 -2.66 -0.13 -8.53
N ASP A 361 -2.04 1.05 -8.62
CA ASP A 361 -2.27 2.16 -7.68
C ASP A 361 -3.66 2.76 -7.81
N LEU A 362 -4.09 3.03 -9.05
CA LEU A 362 -5.42 3.60 -9.31
C LEU A 362 -6.52 2.70 -8.73
N LEU A 363 -6.40 1.40 -8.99
CA LEU A 363 -7.36 0.40 -8.54
C LEU A 363 -7.15 -0.04 -7.08
N ASP A 364 -6.15 0.52 -6.37
CA ASP A 364 -5.68 0.08 -5.04
C ASP A 364 -5.68 -1.44 -4.87
N ILE A 365 -5.07 -2.14 -5.82
CA ILE A 365 -5.07 -3.60 -5.83
C ILE A 365 -4.22 -4.13 -4.69
N ARG A 366 -4.82 -5.03 -3.92
CA ARG A 366 -4.20 -5.82 -2.85
C ARG A 366 -4.39 -7.30 -3.14
N VAL A 367 -3.41 -8.09 -2.72
CA VAL A 367 -3.42 -9.54 -2.94
C VAL A 367 -3.26 -10.22 -1.59
N HIS A 368 -4.28 -10.96 -1.18
CA HIS A 368 -4.31 -11.69 0.08
C HIS A 368 -4.03 -13.17 -0.18
N ILE A 369 -2.99 -13.69 0.46
CA ILE A 369 -2.67 -15.12 0.39
C ILE A 369 -3.53 -15.85 1.44
N THR A 370 -4.35 -16.78 0.99
CA THR A 370 -5.34 -17.46 1.84
C THR A 370 -4.86 -18.78 2.42
N ASP A 371 -3.83 -19.38 1.84
CA ASP A 371 -3.25 -20.63 2.33
C ASP A 371 -1.72 -20.63 2.33
N LYS A 372 -1.15 -21.69 2.90
CA LYS A 372 0.29 -21.87 3.03
C LYS A 372 0.99 -22.28 1.72
N GLY A 373 0.25 -22.67 0.68
CA GLY A 373 0.83 -23.27 -0.53
C GLY A 373 1.72 -24.50 -0.23
N VAL A 374 2.53 -24.89 -1.22
CA VAL A 374 3.53 -25.96 -1.04
C VAL A 374 4.92 -25.34 -0.88
N PRO A 375 5.66 -25.62 0.21
CA PRO A 375 6.99 -25.08 0.40
C PRO A 375 7.93 -25.53 -0.72
N ARG A 376 8.73 -24.58 -1.22
CA ARG A 376 9.85 -24.90 -2.09
C ARG A 376 10.83 -25.81 -1.34
N HIS A 377 11.14 -26.98 -1.91
CA HIS A 377 12.21 -27.82 -1.39
C HIS A 377 13.56 -27.09 -1.49
N LYS A 378 14.16 -26.76 -0.33
CA LYS A 378 15.49 -26.17 -0.24
C LYS A 378 16.53 -27.27 -0.45
N GLY A 379 17.20 -27.28 -1.60
CA GLY A 379 18.22 -28.27 -1.95
C GLY A 379 18.74 -28.11 -3.38
N LEU A 380 19.74 -28.92 -3.76
CA LEU A 380 20.17 -29.05 -5.14
C LEU A 380 18.99 -29.63 -5.95
N ALA A 381 18.50 -28.90 -6.94
CA ALA A 381 17.45 -29.39 -7.82
C ALA A 381 17.93 -30.67 -8.52
N ASP A 382 17.07 -31.68 -8.62
CA ASP A 382 17.45 -32.92 -9.28
C ASP A 382 17.60 -32.67 -10.79
N PRO A 383 18.81 -32.85 -11.37
CA PRO A 383 19.07 -32.51 -12.76
C PRO A 383 18.12 -33.17 -13.76
N ILE A 384 17.61 -34.36 -13.42
CA ILE A 384 16.69 -35.12 -14.29
C ILE A 384 15.30 -34.49 -14.28
N THR A 385 14.81 -34.07 -13.11
CA THR A 385 13.52 -33.35 -13.00
C THR A 385 13.59 -32.00 -13.71
N GLU A 386 14.71 -31.30 -13.60
CA GLU A 386 14.91 -30.03 -14.31
C GLU A 386 14.98 -30.23 -15.82
N TRP A 387 15.67 -31.27 -16.31
CA TRP A 387 15.69 -31.60 -17.74
C TRP A 387 14.28 -31.81 -18.31
N HIS A 388 13.39 -32.49 -17.59
CA HIS A 388 11.99 -32.63 -18.00
C HIS A 388 11.24 -31.30 -18.06
N ARG A 389 11.49 -30.40 -17.09
CA ARG A 389 10.87 -29.07 -17.04
C ARG A 389 11.37 -28.18 -18.18
N GLU A 390 12.66 -28.24 -18.49
CA GLU A 390 13.29 -27.47 -19.56
C GLU A 390 12.88 -27.96 -20.96
N THR A 391 12.76 -29.28 -21.14
CA THR A 391 12.43 -29.88 -22.44
C THR A 391 10.93 -30.06 -22.69
N GLY A 392 10.10 -29.96 -21.65
CA GLY A 392 8.67 -30.25 -21.73
C GLY A 392 8.35 -31.74 -21.95
N THR A 393 9.34 -32.63 -21.84
CA THR A 393 9.17 -34.06 -22.06
C THR A 393 8.29 -34.66 -20.95
N SER A 394 7.24 -35.39 -21.31
CA SER A 394 6.35 -36.03 -20.32
C SER A 394 6.90 -37.37 -19.81
N VAL A 395 6.44 -37.79 -18.63
CA VAL A 395 6.87 -39.04 -17.98
C VAL A 395 5.75 -40.08 -18.08
N PRO A 396 6.03 -41.32 -18.49
CA PRO A 396 4.99 -42.35 -18.61
C PRO A 396 4.18 -42.53 -17.31
N ALA A 397 2.85 -42.69 -17.39
CA ALA A 397 1.92 -42.72 -16.25
C ALA A 397 2.10 -43.92 -15.31
N GLY A 398 2.60 -45.04 -15.83
CA GLY A 398 2.93 -46.26 -15.10
C GLY A 398 3.92 -47.12 -15.88
N LEU A 399 4.46 -48.17 -15.26
CA LEU A 399 5.34 -49.14 -15.93
C LEU A 399 4.63 -50.48 -16.10
N THR A 400 3.95 -50.67 -17.24
CA THR A 400 3.32 -51.95 -17.57
C THR A 400 4.36 -53.01 -17.99
N GLY A 401 3.95 -54.28 -18.07
CA GLY A 401 4.81 -55.35 -18.57
C GLY A 401 5.28 -55.13 -20.01
N GLU A 402 4.37 -54.69 -20.88
CA GLU A 402 4.68 -54.37 -22.29
C GLU A 402 5.70 -53.22 -22.40
N MET A 403 5.51 -52.16 -21.62
CA MET A 403 6.45 -51.04 -21.56
C MET A 403 7.82 -51.50 -21.10
N TRP A 404 7.87 -52.35 -20.06
CA TRP A 404 9.13 -52.92 -19.57
C TRP A 404 9.86 -53.76 -20.63
N ASP A 405 9.13 -54.57 -21.41
CA ASP A 405 9.74 -55.39 -22.45
C ASP A 405 10.44 -54.57 -23.54
N ARG A 406 9.99 -53.33 -23.80
CA ARG A 406 10.64 -52.40 -24.73
C ARG A 406 11.91 -51.76 -24.17
N VAL A 407 11.99 -51.53 -22.86
CA VAL A 407 13.12 -50.79 -22.24
C VAL A 407 14.14 -51.67 -21.53
N LYS A 408 13.82 -52.93 -21.20
CA LYS A 408 14.73 -53.83 -20.45
C LYS A 408 16.08 -54.08 -21.13
N GLY A 409 16.15 -53.95 -22.45
CA GLY A 409 17.39 -54.10 -23.22
C GLY A 409 18.21 -52.80 -23.36
N ILE A 410 17.62 -51.66 -23.00
CA ILE A 410 18.22 -50.32 -23.10
C ILE A 410 18.89 -49.95 -21.77
N LEU A 411 18.24 -50.27 -20.65
CA LEU A 411 18.68 -49.86 -19.31
C LEU A 411 19.74 -50.80 -18.72
N SER A 412 20.90 -50.26 -18.38
CA SER A 412 22.03 -51.01 -17.85
C SER A 412 21.94 -51.28 -16.33
N GLY A 413 22.15 -52.54 -15.94
CA GLY A 413 22.29 -52.96 -14.56
C GLY A 413 23.73 -52.86 -13.99
N THR A 414 23.92 -53.36 -12.78
CA THR A 414 25.25 -53.70 -12.25
C THR A 414 25.35 -55.18 -11.95
N ARG A 415 26.59 -55.66 -11.76
CA ARG A 415 26.87 -57.01 -11.26
C ARG A 415 26.10 -57.36 -9.98
N GLN A 416 25.85 -56.39 -9.11
CA GLN A 416 25.10 -56.55 -7.85
C GLN A 416 23.61 -56.18 -7.96
N TRP A 417 23.17 -55.65 -9.11
CA TRP A 417 21.81 -55.20 -9.34
C TRP A 417 21.45 -55.38 -10.82
N THR A 418 21.11 -56.62 -11.17
CA THR A 418 20.78 -57.04 -12.54
C THR A 418 19.33 -56.73 -12.91
N ASP A 419 18.38 -56.95 -12.00
CA ASP A 419 16.99 -56.55 -12.22
C ASP A 419 16.78 -55.09 -11.81
N VAL A 420 16.74 -54.21 -12.82
CA VAL A 420 16.57 -52.77 -12.64
C VAL A 420 15.13 -52.29 -12.85
N ARG A 421 14.16 -53.20 -13.06
CA ARG A 421 12.75 -52.85 -13.29
C ARG A 421 12.21 -51.96 -12.19
N GLY A 422 12.38 -52.38 -10.94
CA GLY A 422 11.87 -51.63 -9.79
C GLY A 422 12.61 -50.32 -9.54
N ALA A 423 13.89 -50.20 -9.93
CA ALA A 423 14.59 -48.92 -9.92
C ALA A 423 14.02 -47.93 -10.94
N PHE A 424 13.73 -48.41 -12.15
CA PHE A 424 13.16 -47.60 -13.20
C PHE A 424 11.72 -47.17 -12.84
N ASP A 425 10.91 -48.06 -12.30
CA ASP A 425 9.56 -47.72 -11.81
C ASP A 425 9.60 -46.65 -10.71
N VAL A 426 10.48 -46.81 -9.71
CA VAL A 426 10.66 -45.81 -8.64
C VAL A 426 11.15 -44.48 -9.20
N MET A 427 12.04 -44.48 -10.19
CA MET A 427 12.47 -43.27 -10.88
C MET A 427 11.30 -42.55 -11.56
N LEU A 428 10.47 -43.28 -12.32
CA LEU A 428 9.29 -42.70 -12.97
C LEU A 428 8.28 -42.19 -11.93
N GLU A 429 8.02 -42.94 -10.86
CA GLU A 429 7.13 -42.50 -9.78
C GLU A 429 7.66 -41.22 -9.11
N LYS A 430 8.97 -41.16 -8.82
CA LYS A 430 9.60 -39.96 -8.28
C LYS A 430 9.38 -38.76 -9.20
N LEU A 431 9.54 -38.94 -10.51
CA LEU A 431 9.38 -37.86 -11.48
C LEU A 431 7.92 -37.41 -11.61
N ARG A 432 6.96 -38.34 -11.49
CA ARG A 432 5.52 -38.03 -11.49
C ARG A 432 5.04 -37.36 -10.20
N THR A 433 5.58 -37.75 -9.05
CA THR A 433 5.07 -37.33 -7.73
C THR A 433 5.87 -36.19 -7.10
N GLY A 434 7.11 -35.99 -7.53
CA GLY A 434 8.02 -35.01 -6.93
C GLY A 434 8.55 -35.39 -5.55
N LYS A 435 8.26 -36.60 -5.06
CA LYS A 435 8.72 -37.08 -3.73
C LYS A 435 10.24 -37.08 -3.63
N PRO A 436 10.80 -36.78 -2.44
CA PRO A 436 12.24 -36.76 -2.24
C PRO A 436 12.83 -38.18 -2.30
N TRP A 437 14.04 -38.30 -2.84
CA TRP A 437 14.71 -39.60 -3.03
C TRP A 437 14.87 -40.42 -1.74
N ASN A 438 14.95 -39.77 -0.58
CA ASN A 438 15.10 -40.41 0.72
C ASN A 438 13.86 -41.25 1.12
N GLU A 439 12.65 -40.90 0.68
CA GLU A 439 11.43 -41.67 0.95
C GLU A 439 11.46 -43.07 0.33
N TYR A 440 12.25 -43.26 -0.73
CA TYR A 440 12.40 -44.55 -1.40
C TYR A 440 13.51 -45.43 -0.80
N SER A 441 14.24 -44.93 0.20
CA SER A 441 15.34 -45.66 0.82
C SER A 441 14.83 -46.94 1.52
N GLY A 442 15.40 -48.10 1.19
CA GLY A 442 15.00 -49.38 1.76
C GLY A 442 13.76 -50.02 1.14
N SER A 443 13.21 -49.46 0.05
CA SER A 443 12.06 -50.05 -0.63
C SER A 443 12.38 -51.45 -1.20
N GLU A 444 11.45 -52.40 -1.07
CA GLU A 444 11.56 -53.73 -1.68
C GLU A 444 11.71 -53.67 -3.20
N ARG A 445 11.11 -52.65 -3.85
CA ARG A 445 11.24 -52.40 -5.29
C ARG A 445 12.67 -52.13 -5.75
N ILE A 446 13.54 -51.68 -4.84
CA ILE A 446 14.98 -51.51 -5.10
C ILE A 446 15.82 -52.58 -4.39
N GLY A 447 15.18 -53.66 -3.93
CA GLY A 447 15.79 -54.77 -3.20
C GLY A 447 16.39 -54.34 -1.86
N GLY A 448 15.71 -53.45 -1.12
CA GLY A 448 16.13 -53.00 0.22
C GLY A 448 17.35 -52.08 0.24
N ARG A 449 17.79 -51.57 -0.92
CA ARG A 449 18.98 -50.71 -1.05
C ARG A 449 18.71 -49.30 -0.53
N GLY A 450 19.77 -48.61 -0.11
CA GLY A 450 19.68 -47.18 0.24
C GLY A 450 19.48 -46.29 -1.00
N TYR A 451 18.82 -45.14 -0.82
CA TYR A 451 18.49 -44.22 -1.93
C TYR A 451 19.73 -43.74 -2.71
N ALA A 452 20.89 -43.60 -2.07
CA ALA A 452 22.12 -43.15 -2.72
C ALA A 452 22.61 -44.12 -3.82
N THR A 453 22.28 -45.40 -3.72
CA THR A 453 22.61 -46.42 -4.73
C THR A 453 21.65 -46.32 -5.92
N LEU A 454 20.36 -46.12 -5.66
CA LEU A 454 19.36 -45.82 -6.69
C LEU A 454 19.72 -44.53 -7.44
N TYR A 455 20.01 -43.46 -6.72
CA TYR A 455 20.31 -42.16 -7.32
C TYR A 455 21.56 -42.20 -8.20
N ARG A 456 22.61 -42.92 -7.80
CA ARG A 456 23.80 -43.14 -8.64
C ARG A 456 23.47 -43.89 -9.94
N ARG A 457 22.59 -44.88 -9.88
CA ARG A 457 22.15 -45.64 -11.06
C ARG A 457 21.33 -44.77 -12.00
N VAL A 458 20.35 -44.06 -11.46
CA VAL A 458 19.48 -43.14 -12.19
C VAL A 458 20.29 -42.03 -12.86
N ARG A 459 21.28 -41.45 -12.15
CA ARG A 459 22.19 -40.45 -12.72
C ARG A 459 23.06 -41.03 -13.84
N HIS A 460 23.48 -42.28 -13.73
CA HIS A 460 24.22 -42.96 -14.79
C HIS A 460 23.37 -43.04 -16.06
N TRP A 461 22.15 -43.57 -15.98
CA TRP A 461 21.23 -43.67 -17.13
C TRP A 461 20.96 -42.33 -17.81
N HIS A 462 20.81 -41.27 -17.03
CA HIS A 462 20.63 -39.92 -17.59
C HIS A 462 21.92 -39.41 -18.27
N SER A 463 23.09 -39.65 -17.69
CA SER A 463 24.37 -39.20 -18.25
C SER A 463 24.84 -40.02 -19.46
N SER A 464 24.44 -41.30 -19.56
CA SER A 464 24.80 -42.19 -20.67
C SER A 464 23.82 -42.11 -21.84
N GLY A 465 22.70 -41.39 -21.71
CA GLY A 465 21.66 -41.30 -22.73
C GLY A 465 20.66 -42.46 -22.72
N GLU A 466 20.87 -43.47 -21.87
CA GLU A 466 19.98 -44.64 -21.75
C GLU A 466 18.57 -44.25 -21.32
N TYR A 467 18.46 -43.23 -20.46
CA TYR A 467 17.16 -42.75 -20.01
C TYR A 467 16.35 -42.12 -21.15
N GLN A 468 16.99 -41.27 -21.96
CA GLN A 468 16.36 -40.61 -23.11
C GLN A 468 15.95 -41.65 -24.16
N ALA A 469 16.82 -42.62 -24.46
CA ALA A 469 16.49 -43.73 -25.35
C ALA A 469 15.32 -44.59 -24.82
N ALA A 470 15.24 -44.79 -23.50
CA ALA A 470 14.12 -45.48 -22.88
C ALA A 470 12.81 -44.67 -23.00
N LEU A 471 12.84 -43.34 -22.88
CA LEU A 471 11.67 -42.49 -23.10
C LEU A 471 11.22 -42.49 -24.58
N GLU A 472 12.16 -42.48 -25.52
CA GLU A 472 11.87 -42.60 -26.95
C GLU A 472 11.18 -43.94 -27.27
N ALA A 473 11.66 -45.05 -26.70
CA ALA A 473 11.03 -46.37 -26.84
C ALA A 473 9.61 -46.46 -26.23
N LEU A 474 9.27 -45.53 -25.33
CA LEU A 474 7.98 -45.42 -24.65
C LEU A 474 7.07 -44.34 -25.25
N GLN A 475 7.45 -43.74 -26.39
CA GLN A 475 6.55 -42.84 -27.11
C GLN A 475 5.28 -43.56 -27.55
N GLY A 476 4.13 -42.91 -27.34
CA GLY A 476 2.80 -43.45 -27.67
C GLY A 476 2.06 -44.11 -26.51
N PHE A 477 2.68 -44.27 -25.34
CA PHE A 477 1.97 -44.63 -24.11
C PHE A 477 1.48 -43.39 -23.35
N GLU A 478 0.50 -43.58 -22.47
CA GLU A 478 -0.02 -42.51 -21.60
C GLU A 478 1.11 -41.93 -20.74
N ALA A 479 1.24 -40.60 -20.77
CA ALA A 479 2.28 -39.87 -20.06
C ALA A 479 1.67 -38.67 -19.33
N VAL A 480 2.28 -38.33 -18.20
CA VAL A 480 1.90 -37.23 -17.31
C VAL A 480 3.06 -36.24 -17.25
N PRO A 481 2.81 -34.94 -17.29
CA PRO A 481 3.87 -33.94 -17.09
C PRO A 481 4.49 -34.05 -15.70
N VAL A 482 5.75 -33.66 -15.59
CA VAL A 482 6.43 -33.58 -14.28
C VAL A 482 5.83 -32.42 -13.47
N PRO A 483 5.58 -32.59 -12.16
CA PRO A 483 5.06 -31.51 -11.33
C PRO A 483 5.95 -30.25 -11.37
N PRO A 484 5.34 -29.05 -11.32
CA PRO A 484 6.10 -27.80 -11.31
C PRO A 484 7.03 -27.73 -10.09
N SER A 485 8.08 -26.91 -10.18
CA SER A 485 9.05 -26.71 -9.09
C SER A 485 8.42 -26.08 -7.84
N TYR A 486 7.27 -25.45 -8.03
CA TYR A 486 6.54 -24.70 -7.03
C TYR A 486 5.06 -24.63 -7.44
N GLN A 487 4.16 -24.69 -6.48
CA GLN A 487 2.74 -24.36 -6.66
C GLN A 487 2.46 -23.07 -5.89
N LEU A 488 1.93 -22.06 -6.60
CA LEU A 488 1.52 -20.82 -5.96
C LEU A 488 0.39 -21.09 -4.96
N PRO A 489 0.38 -20.45 -3.78
CA PRO A 489 -0.72 -20.56 -2.83
C PRO A 489 -2.02 -19.98 -3.41
N HIS A 490 -3.17 -20.35 -2.86
CA HIS A 490 -4.42 -19.67 -3.21
C HIS A 490 -4.39 -18.20 -2.78
N MET A 491 -4.94 -17.34 -3.63
CA MET A 491 -4.87 -15.90 -3.46
C MET A 491 -6.19 -15.23 -3.82
N LEU A 492 -6.53 -14.20 -3.07
CA LEU A 492 -7.66 -13.31 -3.35
C LEU A 492 -7.10 -11.95 -3.78
N VAL A 493 -7.56 -11.45 -4.92
CA VAL A 493 -7.23 -10.10 -5.38
C VAL A 493 -8.40 -9.20 -5.08
N THR A 494 -8.13 -8.15 -4.31
CA THR A 494 -9.11 -7.17 -3.84
C THR A 494 -8.71 -5.77 -4.30
N SER A 495 -9.69 -4.86 -4.37
CA SER A 495 -9.44 -3.41 -4.51
C SER A 495 -9.99 -2.67 -3.31
N ALA A 496 -9.67 -1.39 -3.15
CA ALA A 496 -10.25 -0.53 -2.12
C ALA A 496 -11.77 -0.30 -2.23
N VAL A 497 -12.46 -0.81 -3.26
CA VAL A 497 -13.94 -0.81 -3.29
C VAL A 497 -14.49 -1.90 -2.35
N ASP A 498 -13.62 -2.71 -1.75
CA ASP A 498 -13.97 -3.78 -0.82
C ASP A 498 -14.21 -3.27 0.62
N PRO A 499 -15.47 -3.26 1.11
CA PRO A 499 -15.82 -2.78 2.45
C PRO A 499 -15.28 -3.67 3.59
N GLU A 500 -14.85 -4.92 3.29
CA GLU A 500 -14.43 -5.87 4.33
C GLU A 500 -13.11 -5.47 5.04
N PHE A 501 -12.30 -4.58 4.45
CA PHE A 501 -10.95 -4.28 4.97
C PHE A 501 -10.63 -2.80 5.18
N THR A 502 -11.57 -1.88 4.91
CA THR A 502 -11.49 -0.48 5.34
C THR A 502 -11.92 -0.36 6.81
N ALA A 503 -11.05 -0.76 7.74
CA ALA A 503 -11.04 -0.39 9.16
C ALA A 503 -12.40 0.00 9.80
N SER A 504 -13.40 -0.88 9.78
CA SER A 504 -14.51 -0.91 10.74
C SER A 504 -15.35 -2.15 10.48
N GLY A 505 -15.49 -2.99 11.52
CA GLY A 505 -16.19 -4.26 11.41
C GLY A 505 -17.68 -4.08 11.14
N VAL A 506 -18.08 -4.27 9.88
CA VAL A 506 -19.47 -4.55 9.50
C VAL A 506 -19.43 -5.69 8.50
N ARG A 507 -19.98 -6.84 8.89
CA ARG A 507 -20.24 -7.97 8.00
C ARG A 507 -21.48 -7.66 7.18
N THR A 508 -21.31 -7.35 5.90
CA THR A 508 -22.34 -7.38 4.86
C THR A 508 -21.71 -7.64 3.49
N GLU A 509 -22.51 -8.18 2.56
CA GLU A 509 -22.11 -8.99 1.39
C GLU A 509 -21.18 -8.28 0.35
N ARG A 510 -19.95 -8.80 0.27
CA ARG A 510 -18.87 -8.81 -0.76
C ARG A 510 -19.00 -7.99 -2.08
N PRO A 511 -17.94 -7.24 -2.43
CA PRO A 511 -17.44 -7.13 -3.80
C PRO A 511 -16.02 -7.72 -3.92
N ILE A 512 -15.95 -9.03 -4.20
CA ILE A 512 -14.70 -9.70 -4.59
C ILE A 512 -14.44 -9.37 -6.06
N ILE A 513 -13.27 -8.81 -6.37
CA ILE A 513 -12.85 -8.57 -7.76
C ILE A 513 -12.64 -9.90 -8.49
N ALA A 514 -11.86 -10.80 -7.89
CA ALA A 514 -11.65 -12.16 -8.37
C ALA A 514 -11.05 -13.02 -7.25
N SER A 515 -11.49 -14.28 -7.16
CA SER A 515 -10.78 -15.30 -6.39
C SER A 515 -9.84 -16.06 -7.32
N ILE A 516 -8.54 -15.95 -7.11
CA ILE A 516 -7.56 -16.68 -7.92
C ILE A 516 -7.42 -18.09 -7.36
N GLN A 517 -8.05 -19.04 -8.04
CA GLN A 517 -7.72 -20.44 -7.90
C GLN A 517 -6.63 -20.77 -8.93
N VAL A 518 -5.37 -20.56 -8.56
CA VAL A 518 -4.24 -20.97 -9.41
C VAL A 518 -4.18 -22.50 -9.41
N ASN A 519 -4.85 -23.14 -10.37
CA ASN A 519 -4.52 -24.51 -10.74
C ASN A 519 -3.37 -24.41 -11.75
N ALA A 520 -2.16 -24.74 -11.30
CA ALA A 520 -1.00 -24.91 -12.17
C ALA A 520 -1.07 -26.27 -12.88
#